data_AF-A0A9D8VXF7-F1
#
_entry.id   AF-A0A9D8VXF7-F1
#
_cell.length_a   1.000
_cell.length_b   1.000
_cell.length_c   1.000
_cell.angle_alpha   90.00
_cell.angle_beta   90.00
_cell.angle_gamma   90.00
#
_symmetry.space_group_name_H-M   'P 1'
#
loop_
_entity.id
_entity.type
_entity.pdbx_description
1 polymer ?
#
loop_
_entity_poly.entity_id
_entity_poly.type
_entity_poly.pdbx_seq_one_letter_code
_entity_poly.pdbx_strand_id
1 'polypeptide(L)'
;MNLPTNNGTGGRGAGDERIALHIVGNGAAADERLPRNGVDRAANGNGVSAIAIAGTLKHHMNVQHNLCSALEGLADKLPADVRNDDCLALARSVYPIVHRSHVFEEKTLFPFLKARCAGEADLGETLDRLHGEHWEDEAFAEEVHHELVAFAADRSAVNVEKLSYMLRGFFVGLRRHLAFERDHLLPMVEALEDGR
;
A
#
# COMPACT_ATOMS: atom_id res chain seq x y z
N MET A 1 -9.52 -42.41 -29.96
CA MET A 1 -10.89 -42.94 -29.96
C MET A 1 -11.81 -41.91 -29.32
N ASN A 2 -12.84 -41.50 -30.08
CA ASN A 2 -14.11 -40.83 -29.78
C ASN A 2 -14.20 -39.51 -28.97
N LEU A 3 -14.48 -38.46 -29.75
CA LEU A 3 -15.34 -37.28 -29.50
C LEU A 3 -16.80 -37.69 -29.16
N PRO A 4 -17.64 -36.82 -28.53
CA PRO A 4 -18.38 -35.80 -29.29
C PRO A 4 -18.68 -34.46 -28.58
N THR A 5 -18.83 -33.44 -29.42
CA THR A 5 -19.48 -32.12 -29.19
C THR A 5 -20.98 -32.19 -29.46
N ASN A 6 -21.83 -31.43 -28.75
CA ASN A 6 -23.13 -31.00 -29.28
C ASN A 6 -23.67 -29.69 -28.68
N ASN A 7 -24.38 -28.97 -29.56
CA ASN A 7 -25.06 -27.68 -29.54
C ASN A 7 -26.29 -27.58 -28.61
N GLY A 8 -26.76 -26.33 -28.44
CA GLY A 8 -28.17 -26.05 -28.15
C GLY A 8 -28.54 -24.57 -28.26
N THR A 9 -29.17 -24.17 -29.37
CA THR A 9 -29.81 -22.86 -29.63
C THR A 9 -31.34 -22.93 -29.50
N GLY A 10 -31.98 -21.82 -29.12
CA GLY A 10 -33.42 -21.54 -29.29
C GLY A 10 -34.13 -21.22 -27.97
N GLY A 11 -35.08 -20.30 -27.84
CA GLY A 11 -35.75 -19.40 -28.78
C GLY A 11 -36.83 -18.58 -28.03
N ARG A 12 -37.03 -17.34 -28.50
CA ARG A 12 -38.22 -16.46 -28.52
C ARG A 12 -39.42 -16.71 -27.57
N GLY A 13 -39.98 -15.61 -27.05
CA GLY A 13 -41.43 -15.41 -27.01
C GLY A 13 -41.97 -14.38 -26.01
N ALA A 14 -42.54 -13.29 -26.56
CA ALA A 14 -43.70 -12.49 -26.10
C ALA A 14 -43.74 -11.94 -24.64
N GLY A 15 -44.03 -10.67 -24.34
CA GLY A 15 -44.94 -9.71 -24.97
C GLY A 15 -46.20 -9.59 -24.11
N ASP A 16 -46.39 -8.48 -23.37
CA ASP A 16 -47.71 -7.90 -23.13
C ASP A 16 -47.60 -6.45 -22.59
N GLU A 17 -48.52 -5.63 -23.08
CA GLU A 17 -48.67 -4.19 -22.88
C GLU A 17 -49.52 -3.87 -21.64
N ARG A 18 -49.46 -2.60 -21.17
CA ARG A 18 -50.56 -1.72 -20.65
C ARG A 18 -49.92 -0.64 -19.74
N ILE A 19 -49.82 0.63 -20.13
CA ILE A 19 -50.81 1.71 -20.36
C ILE A 19 -51.27 2.44 -19.07
N ALA A 20 -51.07 3.78 -19.10
CA ALA A 20 -51.81 4.89 -18.45
C ALA A 20 -51.66 5.11 -16.93
N LEU A 21 -51.81 6.31 -16.34
CA LEU A 21 -51.81 7.74 -16.74
C LEU A 21 -52.00 8.52 -15.41
N HIS A 22 -51.44 9.74 -15.32
CA HIS A 22 -51.66 10.86 -14.36
C HIS A 22 -52.70 10.77 -13.22
N ILE A 23 -52.40 11.46 -12.10
CA ILE A 23 -53.13 12.66 -11.62
C ILE A 23 -52.36 13.41 -10.51
N VAL A 24 -52.51 14.74 -10.53
CA VAL A 24 -51.99 15.81 -9.65
C VAL A 24 -52.74 15.86 -8.30
N GLY A 25 -52.10 16.34 -7.22
CA GLY A 25 -52.83 16.69 -5.99
C GLY A 25 -51.98 17.42 -4.93
N ASN A 26 -52.36 18.67 -4.69
CA ASN A 26 -51.79 19.68 -3.79
C ASN A 26 -52.26 19.48 -2.33
N GLY A 27 -51.55 20.01 -1.31
CA GLY A 27 -52.15 20.16 0.02
C GLY A 27 -51.18 20.28 1.20
N ALA A 28 -51.19 21.46 1.83
CA ALA A 28 -50.43 21.85 3.01
C ALA A 28 -51.02 21.31 4.34
N ALA A 29 -50.17 21.27 5.38
CA ALA A 29 -50.37 21.91 6.70
C ALA A 29 -49.91 21.06 7.90
N ALA A 30 -49.17 21.75 8.77
CA ALA A 30 -49.17 21.74 10.23
C ALA A 30 -48.80 20.46 11.03
N ASP A 31 -47.67 20.60 11.72
CA ASP A 31 -47.50 20.44 13.17
C ASP A 31 -47.92 19.12 13.84
N GLU A 32 -46.93 18.29 14.16
CA GLU A 32 -46.94 17.53 15.42
C GLU A 32 -45.52 17.17 15.85
N ARG A 33 -45.16 17.64 17.05
CA ARG A 33 -43.89 17.39 17.74
C ARG A 33 -44.09 16.22 18.69
N LEU A 34 -43.31 15.13 18.59
CA LEU A 34 -42.82 14.23 19.68
C LEU A 34 -42.11 12.97 19.11
N PRO A 35 -41.39 12.21 19.96
CA PRO A 35 -39.93 12.17 20.06
C PRO A 35 -39.24 11.24 19.04
N ARG A 36 -38.03 11.58 18.59
CA ARG A 36 -37.19 10.61 17.86
C ARG A 36 -36.44 9.73 18.86
N ASN A 37 -36.99 8.54 19.07
CA ASN A 37 -36.30 7.38 19.60
C ASN A 37 -34.98 7.15 18.86
N GLY A 38 -33.99 6.68 19.63
CA GLY A 38 -32.68 6.27 19.15
C GLY A 38 -32.81 5.37 17.92
N VAL A 39 -32.17 5.80 16.85
CA VAL A 39 -31.78 4.89 15.78
C VAL A 39 -30.29 4.72 15.99
N ASP A 40 -29.94 3.56 16.53
CA ASP A 40 -28.63 2.96 16.41
C ASP A 40 -28.15 3.16 14.97
N ARG A 41 -27.27 4.15 14.78
CA ARG A 41 -26.47 4.23 13.57
C ARG A 41 -25.44 3.11 13.68
N ALA A 42 -25.88 1.92 13.30
CA ALA A 42 -25.02 0.93 12.70
C ALA A 42 -24.27 1.65 11.56
N ALA A 43 -23.06 2.11 11.86
CA ALA A 43 -22.11 2.62 10.87
C ALA A 43 -21.66 1.42 10.04
N ASN A 44 -22.49 1.09 9.06
CA ASN A 44 -22.30 -0.02 8.14
C ASN A 44 -21.13 0.29 7.20
N GLY A 45 -19.96 -0.27 7.53
CA GLY A 45 -19.12 -1.04 6.62
C GLY A 45 -18.84 -0.47 5.24
N ASN A 46 -17.93 0.51 5.14
CA ASN A 46 -17.06 0.63 3.96
C ASN A 46 -15.73 1.37 4.23
N GLY A 47 -15.32 1.47 5.51
CA GLY A 47 -14.01 2.01 5.88
C GLY A 47 -13.04 0.86 6.10
N VAL A 48 -11.83 0.96 5.57
CA VAL A 48 -10.74 0.03 5.87
C VAL A 48 -10.60 -0.08 7.40
N SER A 49 -10.66 -1.30 7.93
CA SER A 49 -10.54 -1.55 9.37
C SER A 49 -9.10 -1.33 9.83
N ALA A 50 -8.91 -0.75 11.02
CA ALA A 50 -7.59 -0.53 11.62
C ALA A 50 -6.74 -1.83 11.64
N ILE A 51 -7.39 -2.96 11.96
CA ILE A 51 -6.79 -4.31 11.97
C ILE A 51 -6.18 -4.69 10.61
N ALA A 52 -6.90 -4.38 9.53
CA ALA A 52 -6.43 -4.68 8.18
C ALA A 52 -5.26 -3.74 7.78
N ILE A 53 -5.31 -2.48 8.20
CA ILE A 53 -4.24 -1.50 7.96
C ILE A 53 -2.96 -1.92 8.70
N ALA A 54 -3.02 -2.22 10.00
CA ALA A 54 -1.85 -2.65 10.74
C ALA A 54 -1.27 -3.96 10.21
N GLY A 55 -2.14 -4.91 9.85
CA GLY A 55 -1.71 -6.16 9.21
C GLY A 55 -0.95 -5.92 7.91
N THR A 56 -1.42 -5.00 7.07
CA THR A 56 -0.77 -4.63 5.81
C THR A 56 0.54 -3.86 6.04
N LEU A 57 0.55 -2.91 6.98
CA LEU A 57 1.74 -2.17 7.38
C LEU A 57 2.85 -3.11 7.87
N LYS A 58 2.53 -4.01 8.82
CA LYS A 58 3.46 -5.04 9.30
C LYS A 58 3.99 -5.91 8.17
N HIS A 59 3.13 -6.29 7.22
CA HIS A 59 3.56 -7.08 6.07
C HIS A 59 4.58 -6.33 5.22
N HIS A 60 4.30 -5.07 4.87
CA HIS A 60 5.22 -4.25 4.10
C HIS A 60 6.55 -4.03 4.82
N MET A 61 6.52 -3.65 6.10
CA MET A 61 7.73 -3.47 6.91
C MET A 61 8.60 -4.73 6.93
N ASN A 62 7.99 -5.92 7.07
CA ASN A 62 8.72 -7.19 7.04
C ASN A 62 9.37 -7.45 5.67
N VAL A 63 8.65 -7.17 4.57
CA VAL A 63 9.20 -7.32 3.22
C VAL A 63 10.38 -6.38 2.99
N GLN A 64 10.25 -5.11 3.39
CA GLN A 64 11.33 -4.12 3.28
C GLN A 64 12.54 -4.48 4.18
N HIS A 65 12.29 -4.99 5.39
CA HIS A 65 13.36 -5.44 6.29
C HIS A 65 14.15 -6.62 5.70
N ASN A 66 13.45 -7.57 5.07
CA ASN A 66 14.07 -8.69 4.37
C ASN A 66 14.90 -8.23 3.17
N LEU A 67 14.40 -7.24 2.41
CA LEU A 67 15.16 -6.60 1.33
C LEU A 67 16.45 -5.98 1.86
N CYS A 68 16.39 -5.17 2.93
CA CYS A 68 17.57 -4.57 3.55
C CYS A 68 18.61 -5.61 3.96
N SER A 69 18.17 -6.71 4.59
CA SER A 69 19.06 -7.79 5.02
C SER A 69 19.72 -8.51 3.84
N ALA A 70 18.99 -8.69 2.73
CA ALA A 70 19.55 -9.29 1.53
C ALA A 70 20.54 -8.36 0.81
N LEU A 71 20.28 -7.05 0.76
CA LEU A 71 21.20 -6.06 0.22
C LEU A 71 22.47 -5.93 1.05
N GLU A 72 22.36 -5.99 2.38
CA GLU A 72 23.51 -6.03 3.28
C GLU A 72 24.37 -7.29 3.04
N GLY A 73 23.74 -8.47 3.00
CA GLY A 73 24.44 -9.71 2.68
C GLY A 73 25.08 -9.73 1.29
N LEU A 74 24.50 -9.04 0.32
CA LEU A 74 25.12 -8.81 -1.00
C LEU A 74 26.35 -7.89 -0.87
N ALA A 75 26.21 -6.77 -0.15
CA ALA A 75 27.27 -5.77 0.04
C ALA A 75 28.49 -6.33 0.78
N ASP A 76 28.29 -7.28 1.70
CA ASP A 76 29.37 -7.96 2.43
C ASP A 76 30.14 -8.98 1.57
N LYS A 77 29.54 -9.46 0.48
CA LYS A 77 30.14 -10.44 -0.45
C LYS A 77 30.81 -9.83 -1.67
N LEU A 78 30.66 -8.52 -1.87
CA LEU A 78 31.26 -7.83 -3.00
C LEU A 78 32.80 -7.88 -2.93
N PRO A 79 33.50 -7.96 -4.08
CA PRO A 79 32.97 -8.25 -5.41
C PRO A 79 32.96 -9.75 -5.77
N ALA A 80 33.65 -10.59 -5.01
CA ALA A 80 34.07 -11.93 -5.47
C ALA A 80 33.05 -13.04 -5.20
N ASP A 81 32.21 -12.92 -4.18
CA ASP A 81 31.30 -14.00 -3.73
C ASP A 81 29.82 -13.67 -3.99
N VAL A 82 29.55 -12.97 -5.10
CA VAL A 82 28.19 -12.62 -5.52
C VAL A 82 27.77 -13.48 -6.70
N ARG A 83 26.62 -14.17 -6.60
CA ARG A 83 26.00 -14.86 -7.75
C ARG A 83 25.20 -13.85 -8.58
N ASN A 84 25.35 -13.90 -9.91
CA ASN A 84 24.66 -12.98 -10.82
C ASN A 84 23.13 -13.06 -10.70
N ASP A 85 22.58 -14.27 -10.57
CA ASP A 85 21.13 -14.45 -10.45
C ASP A 85 20.56 -13.78 -9.19
N ASP A 86 21.27 -13.93 -8.06
CA ASP A 86 20.88 -13.33 -6.78
C ASP A 86 20.96 -11.80 -6.85
N CYS A 87 22.03 -11.26 -7.48
CA CYS A 87 22.19 -9.82 -7.72
C CYS A 87 21.07 -9.25 -8.59
N LEU A 88 20.76 -9.91 -9.72
CA LEU A 88 19.69 -9.48 -10.63
C LEU A 88 18.30 -9.61 -10.01
N ALA A 89 18.07 -10.64 -9.19
CA ALA A 89 16.83 -10.80 -8.45
C ALA A 89 16.62 -9.64 -7.47
N LEU A 90 17.66 -9.26 -6.71
CA LEU A 90 17.61 -8.10 -5.83
C LEU A 90 17.41 -6.81 -6.62
N ALA A 91 18.17 -6.59 -7.68
CA ALA A 91 18.05 -5.41 -8.53
C ALA A 91 16.60 -5.19 -8.99
N ARG A 92 15.93 -6.24 -9.50
CA ARG A 92 14.53 -6.17 -9.95
C ARG A 92 13.51 -6.00 -8.82
N SER A 93 13.91 -6.24 -7.57
CA SER A 93 13.01 -6.23 -6.42
C SER A 93 13.08 -4.92 -5.62
N VAL A 94 14.23 -4.24 -5.61
CA VAL A 94 14.48 -3.06 -4.75
C VAL A 94 13.39 -2.00 -4.91
N TYR A 95 13.28 -1.39 -6.10
CA TYR A 95 12.31 -0.33 -6.35
C TYR A 95 10.85 -0.80 -6.18
N PRO A 96 10.40 -1.93 -6.78
CA PRO A 96 9.01 -2.33 -6.63
C PRO A 96 8.58 -2.65 -5.20
N ILE A 97 9.49 -3.09 -4.32
CA ILE A 97 9.18 -3.34 -2.91
C ILE A 97 8.96 -2.02 -2.18
N VAL A 98 9.88 -1.06 -2.31
CA VAL A 98 9.79 0.25 -1.65
C VAL A 98 8.56 1.01 -2.13
N HIS A 99 8.41 1.15 -3.46
CA HIS A 99 7.31 1.89 -4.06
C HIS A 99 5.93 1.34 -3.67
N ARG A 100 5.76 0.01 -3.58
CA ARG A 100 4.49 -0.57 -3.13
C ARG A 100 4.17 -0.25 -1.67
N SER A 101 5.19 -0.12 -0.81
CA SER A 101 4.99 0.31 0.58
C SER A 101 4.48 1.74 0.65
N HIS A 102 5.21 2.65 0.01
CA HIS A 102 4.86 4.07 -0.02
C HIS A 102 3.48 4.32 -0.65
N VAL A 103 3.13 3.63 -1.75
CA VAL A 103 1.79 3.74 -2.33
C VAL A 103 0.70 3.33 -1.33
N PHE A 104 0.92 2.26 -0.56
CA PHE A 104 -0.03 1.88 0.48
C PHE A 104 -0.11 2.93 1.59
N GLU A 105 1.04 3.43 2.05
CA GLU A 105 1.11 4.43 3.10
C GLU A 105 0.36 5.71 2.68
N GLU A 106 0.65 6.24 1.51
CA GLU A 106 0.08 7.48 0.99
C GLU A 106 -1.40 7.37 0.62
N LYS A 107 -1.83 6.24 0.06
CA LYS A 107 -3.22 6.06 -0.40
C LYS A 107 -4.14 5.54 0.69
N THR A 108 -3.60 4.92 1.74
CA THR A 108 -4.40 4.22 2.75
C THR A 108 -4.04 4.64 4.17
N LEU A 109 -2.77 4.47 4.60
CA LEU A 109 -2.37 4.69 5.98
C LEU A 109 -2.46 6.17 6.40
N PHE A 110 -1.83 7.07 5.63
CA PHE A 110 -1.76 8.48 5.96
C PHE A 110 -3.14 9.14 5.95
N PRO A 111 -4.02 8.91 4.94
CA PRO A 111 -5.39 9.41 5.00
C PRO A 111 -6.17 8.87 6.21
N PHE A 112 -5.97 7.60 6.56
CA PHE A 112 -6.62 6.98 7.72
C PHE A 112 -6.17 7.65 9.03
N LEU A 113 -4.85 7.81 9.24
CA LEU A 113 -4.29 8.46 10.43
C LEU A 113 -4.73 9.92 10.51
N LYS A 114 -4.67 10.69 9.42
CA LYS A 114 -5.16 12.08 9.37
C LYS A 114 -6.64 12.19 9.76
N ALA A 115 -7.47 11.23 9.36
CA ALA A 115 -8.89 11.24 9.68
C ALA A 115 -9.21 10.81 11.13
N ARG A 116 -8.42 9.90 11.70
CA ARG A 116 -8.71 9.30 13.02
C ARG A 116 -7.92 9.93 14.17
N CYS A 117 -6.77 10.53 13.88
CA CYS A 117 -5.87 11.13 14.86
C CYS A 117 -5.77 12.66 14.66
N ALA A 118 -6.84 13.32 14.23
CA ALA A 118 -6.84 14.76 13.93
C ALA A 118 -6.53 15.66 15.15
N GLY A 119 -6.59 15.11 16.37
CA GLY A 119 -6.21 15.79 17.61
C GLY A 119 -4.74 15.63 18.01
N GLU A 120 -3.98 14.77 17.33
CA GLU A 120 -2.54 14.59 17.58
C GLU A 120 -1.77 15.78 17.00
N ALA A 121 -1.09 16.53 17.87
CA ALA A 121 -0.28 17.66 17.47
C ALA A 121 0.82 17.21 16.49
N ASP A 122 1.06 18.02 15.46
CA ASP A 122 2.15 17.87 14.48
C ASP A 122 2.10 16.59 13.61
N LEU A 123 1.07 15.73 13.76
CA LEU A 123 0.94 14.51 12.96
C LEU A 123 0.80 14.84 11.46
N GLY A 124 0.00 15.86 11.12
CA GLY A 124 -0.19 16.28 9.74
C GLY A 124 1.13 16.66 9.05
N GLU A 125 1.93 17.50 9.71
CA GLU A 125 3.24 17.94 9.22
C GLU A 125 4.23 16.77 9.13
N THR A 126 4.20 15.87 10.13
CA THR A 126 5.04 14.67 10.14
C THR A 126 4.76 13.77 8.94
N LEU A 127 3.48 13.52 8.63
CA LEU A 127 3.08 12.69 7.48
C LEU A 127 3.41 13.36 6.14
N ASP A 128 3.30 14.69 6.05
CA ASP A 128 3.68 15.42 4.84
C ASP A 128 5.21 15.41 4.61
N ARG A 129 6.00 15.46 5.69
CA ARG A 129 7.46 15.27 5.62
C ARG A 129 7.81 13.86 5.14
N LEU A 130 7.20 12.81 5.71
CA LEU A 130 7.44 11.43 5.28
C LEU A 130 7.12 11.22 3.79
N HIS A 131 6.00 11.78 3.33
CA HIS A 131 5.66 11.76 1.91
C HIS A 131 6.74 12.42 1.03
N GLY A 132 7.35 13.51 1.50
CA GLY A 132 8.51 14.10 0.83
C GLY A 132 9.74 13.18 0.83
N GLU A 133 10.02 12.51 1.96
CA GLU A 133 11.13 11.57 2.10
C GLU A 133 10.98 10.33 1.20
N HIS A 134 9.74 9.88 0.94
CA HIS A 134 9.47 8.78 0.00
C HIS A 134 10.04 9.05 -1.39
N TRP A 135 10.03 10.30 -1.85
CA TRP A 135 10.61 10.66 -3.16
C TRP A 135 12.12 10.40 -3.20
N GLU A 136 12.82 10.73 -2.11
CA GLU A 136 14.27 10.51 -2.00
C GLU A 136 14.58 9.01 -1.88
N ASP A 137 13.82 8.28 -1.08
CA ASP A 137 13.96 6.83 -0.89
C ASP A 137 13.70 6.06 -2.21
N GLU A 138 12.67 6.45 -2.97
CA GLU A 138 12.37 5.85 -4.27
C GLU A 138 13.42 6.17 -5.34
N ALA A 139 13.88 7.42 -5.41
CA ALA A 139 14.95 7.81 -6.33
C ALA A 139 16.24 7.01 -6.02
N PHE A 140 16.58 6.86 -4.74
CA PHE A 140 17.75 6.07 -4.36
C PHE A 140 17.55 4.57 -4.65
N ALA A 141 16.34 4.03 -4.50
CA ALA A 141 16.01 2.67 -4.89
C ALA A 141 16.22 2.41 -6.40
N GLU A 142 15.90 3.38 -7.26
CA GLU A 142 16.17 3.31 -8.70
C GLU A 142 17.66 3.34 -9.02
N GLU A 143 18.44 4.18 -8.33
CA GLU A 143 19.90 4.22 -8.50
C GLU A 143 20.53 2.88 -8.09
N VAL A 144 20.13 2.32 -6.95
CA VAL A 144 20.57 0.99 -6.50
C VAL A 144 20.21 -0.08 -7.53
N HIS A 145 18.99 -0.03 -8.09
CA HIS A 145 18.58 -0.93 -9.17
C HIS A 145 19.55 -0.86 -10.36
N HIS A 146 19.84 0.34 -10.87
CA HIS A 146 20.71 0.51 -12.04
C HIS A 146 22.14 0.02 -11.78
N GLU A 147 22.72 0.34 -10.62
CA GLU A 147 24.08 -0.06 -10.29
C GLU A 147 24.20 -1.58 -10.11
N LEU A 148 23.18 -2.23 -9.54
CA LEU A 148 23.14 -3.70 -9.43
C LEU A 148 22.98 -4.39 -10.79
N VAL A 149 22.17 -3.83 -11.70
CA VAL A 149 22.05 -4.35 -13.08
C VAL A 149 23.38 -4.21 -13.80
N ALA A 150 24.04 -3.05 -13.71
CA ALA A 150 25.34 -2.81 -14.33
C ALA A 150 26.39 -3.78 -13.78
N PHE A 151 26.44 -3.98 -12.46
CA PHE A 151 27.38 -4.91 -11.83
C PHE A 151 27.17 -6.36 -12.27
N ALA A 152 25.92 -6.80 -12.41
CA ALA A 152 25.61 -8.14 -12.89
C ALA A 152 25.95 -8.35 -14.37
N ALA A 153 25.85 -7.29 -15.18
CA ALA A 153 26.16 -7.33 -16.61
C ALA A 153 27.68 -7.34 -16.86
N ASP A 154 28.42 -6.45 -16.22
CA ASP A 154 29.88 -6.36 -16.31
C ASP A 154 30.48 -5.84 -15.00
N ARG A 155 31.11 -6.73 -14.25
CA ARG A 155 31.75 -6.41 -12.96
C ARG A 155 32.93 -5.47 -13.10
N SER A 156 33.61 -5.48 -14.24
CA SER A 156 34.77 -4.63 -14.48
C SER A 156 34.39 -3.18 -14.78
N ALA A 157 33.13 -2.95 -15.19
CA ALA A 157 32.59 -1.62 -15.50
C ALA A 157 32.12 -0.84 -14.26
N VAL A 158 32.02 -1.48 -13.09
CA VAL A 158 31.47 -0.88 -11.87
C VAL A 158 32.56 -0.66 -10.82
N ASN A 159 32.56 0.53 -10.20
CA ASN A 159 33.36 0.77 -9.00
C ASN A 159 32.69 0.07 -7.80
N VAL A 160 33.30 -1.04 -7.37
CA VAL A 160 32.80 -1.89 -6.28
C VAL A 160 32.73 -1.13 -4.95
N GLU A 161 33.69 -0.25 -4.66
CA GLU A 161 33.69 0.54 -3.43
C GLU A 161 32.50 1.51 -3.42
N LYS A 162 32.23 2.16 -4.56
CA LYS A 162 31.05 3.03 -4.73
C LYS A 162 29.76 2.23 -4.53
N LEU A 163 29.60 1.09 -5.20
CA LEU A 163 28.41 0.25 -5.07
C LEU A 163 28.21 -0.21 -3.61
N SER A 164 29.29 -0.65 -2.97
CA SER A 164 29.31 -1.08 -1.56
C SER A 164 28.88 0.04 -0.60
N TYR A 165 29.28 1.28 -0.88
CA TYR A 165 28.87 2.47 -0.14
C TYR A 165 27.39 2.81 -0.39
N MET A 166 26.94 2.80 -1.64
CA MET A 166 25.55 3.09 -2.02
C MET A 166 24.58 2.11 -1.36
N LEU A 167 24.86 0.80 -1.41
CA LEU A 167 24.03 -0.22 -0.77
C LEU A 167 23.88 0.06 0.73
N ARG A 168 25.00 0.34 1.42
CA ARG A 168 25.00 0.67 2.86
C ARG A 168 24.20 1.92 3.17
N GLY A 169 24.35 2.98 2.37
CA GLY A 169 23.55 4.19 2.51
C GLY A 169 22.06 3.89 2.41
N PHE A 170 21.67 3.14 1.38
CA PHE A 170 20.28 2.80 1.10
C PHE A 170 19.64 1.97 2.22
N PHE A 171 20.20 0.81 2.57
CA PHE A 171 19.54 -0.05 3.57
C PHE A 171 19.59 0.54 4.99
N VAL A 172 20.56 1.38 5.31
CA VAL A 172 20.59 2.10 6.60
C VAL A 172 19.51 3.18 6.64
N GLY A 173 19.34 3.94 5.55
CA GLY A 173 18.26 4.92 5.40
C GLY A 173 16.90 4.26 5.54
N LEU A 174 16.65 3.21 4.76
CA LEU A 174 15.37 2.50 4.78
C LEU A 174 15.09 1.84 6.13
N ARG A 175 16.09 1.32 6.84
CA ARG A 175 15.90 0.81 8.21
C ARG A 175 15.50 1.90 9.21
N ARG A 176 15.96 3.14 9.03
CA ARG A 176 15.52 4.28 9.87
C ARG A 176 14.09 4.66 9.57
N HIS A 177 13.71 4.66 8.30
CA HIS A 177 12.32 4.84 7.87
C HIS A 177 11.42 3.78 8.56
N LEU A 178 11.75 2.50 8.41
CA LEU A 178 10.99 1.40 9.03
C LEU A 178 10.94 1.48 10.56
N ALA A 179 12.02 1.94 11.20
CA ALA A 179 12.03 2.14 12.65
C ALA A 179 11.04 3.23 13.06
N PHE A 180 10.96 4.33 12.29
CA PHE A 180 9.98 5.37 12.53
C PHE A 180 8.54 4.82 12.42
N GLU A 181 8.24 4.08 11.35
CA GLU A 181 6.91 3.47 11.17
C GLU A 181 6.55 2.53 12.33
N ARG A 182 7.50 1.69 12.75
CA ARG A 182 7.34 0.74 13.86
C ARG A 182 7.06 1.44 15.18
N ASP A 183 7.82 2.50 15.46
CA ASP A 183 7.86 3.10 16.80
C ASP A 183 6.77 4.19 16.96
N HIS A 184 6.26 4.73 15.85
CA HIS A 184 5.31 5.84 15.87
C HIS A 184 4.00 5.56 15.14
N LEU A 185 4.03 5.10 13.88
CA LEU A 185 2.79 4.95 13.10
C LEU A 185 2.02 3.70 13.49
N LEU A 186 2.71 2.56 13.61
CA LEU A 186 2.07 1.30 13.94
C LEU A 186 1.32 1.34 15.29
N PRO A 187 1.90 1.87 16.39
CA PRO A 187 1.19 1.99 17.66
C PRO A 187 -0.07 2.86 17.58
N MET A 188 -0.07 3.91 16.74
CA MET A 188 -1.26 4.73 16.52
C MET A 188 -2.38 3.93 15.84
N VAL A 189 -2.04 3.10 14.84
CA VAL A 189 -3.03 2.25 14.18
C VAL A 189 -3.57 1.19 15.15
N GLU A 190 -2.70 0.54 15.92
CA GLU A 190 -3.10 -0.48 16.89
C GLU A 190 -3.97 0.08 18.02
N ALA A 191 -3.70 1.30 18.50
CA ALA A 191 -4.56 1.96 19.48
C ALA A 191 -6.01 2.14 18.98
N LEU A 192 -6.16 2.43 17.68
CA LEU A 192 -7.46 2.57 17.02
C LEU A 192 -8.16 1.22 16.79
N GLU A 193 -7.44 0.09 16.80
CA GLU A 193 -8.03 -1.26 16.78
C GLU A 193 -8.73 -1.56 18.10
N ASP A 194 -8.10 -1.19 19.22
CA ASP A 194 -8.57 -1.46 20.57
C ASP A 194 -9.75 -0.56 21.00
N GLY A 195 -10.19 0.35 20.13
CA GLY A 195 -11.28 1.30 20.41
C GLY A 195 -10.92 2.37 21.44
N ARG A 196 -9.63 2.71 21.56
CA ARG A 196 -9.11 3.74 22.46
C ARG A 196 -8.93 5.08 21.74
#